data_AF-A0A142FMH1-F1
#
_entry.id   AF-A0A142FMH1-F1
#
_cell.length_a   1.000
_cell.length_b   1.000
_cell.length_c   1.000
_cell.angle_alpha   90.00
_cell.angle_beta   90.00
_cell.angle_gamma   90.00
#
_symmetry.space_group_name_H-M   'P 1'
#
loop_
_entity.id
_entity.type
_entity.pdbx_description
1 polymer ?
#
loop_
_entity_poly.entity_id
_entity_poly.type
_entity_poly.pdbx_seq_one_letter_code
_entity_poly.pdbx_strand_id
1 'polypeptide(L)'
;MAIMTLIVFILGALPAIGLAETEQHFYLCSSYVETSAVGEQTALGWPVYIKLTAVGSRSFEAYTEANVGTILRIMVGSREFERATIRAPISTGSIQRAFESQDEALAWQGTLAGKLPAAPCGIRN
;
A
#
# COMPACT_ATOMS: atom_id res chain seq x y z
N MET A 1 -57.54 -40.28 -7.51
CA MET A 1 -56.69 -39.62 -8.52
C MET A 1 -55.97 -38.48 -7.83
N ALA A 2 -54.66 -38.61 -7.67
CA ALA A 2 -53.82 -37.66 -6.93
C ALA A 2 -53.58 -36.42 -7.80
N ILE A 3 -53.94 -35.23 -7.30
CA ILE A 3 -53.62 -33.96 -7.97
C ILE A 3 -52.29 -33.49 -7.37
N MET A 4 -51.25 -33.66 -8.18
CA MET A 4 -49.85 -33.33 -7.89
C MET A 4 -49.65 -31.81 -7.94
N THR A 5 -49.07 -31.28 -6.86
CA THR A 5 -48.77 -29.88 -6.56
C THR A 5 -47.73 -29.28 -7.50
N LEU A 6 -47.79 -27.96 -7.76
CA LEU A 6 -46.58 -27.20 -8.11
C LEU A 6 -46.62 -25.78 -7.53
N ILE A 7 -45.93 -25.58 -6.40
CA ILE A 7 -45.62 -24.25 -5.87
C ILE A 7 -44.24 -23.90 -6.41
N VAL A 8 -44.17 -22.91 -7.30
CA VAL A 8 -42.92 -22.40 -7.85
C VAL A 8 -42.28 -21.46 -6.84
N PHE A 9 -41.35 -21.96 -6.04
CA PHE A 9 -40.46 -21.12 -5.24
C PHE A 9 -39.37 -20.55 -6.14
N ILE A 10 -39.55 -19.31 -6.60
CA ILE A 10 -38.46 -18.56 -7.23
C ILE A 10 -37.50 -18.14 -6.11
N LEU A 11 -36.52 -19.00 -5.82
CA LEU A 11 -35.42 -18.68 -4.92
C LEU A 11 -34.45 -17.74 -5.66
N GLY A 12 -34.72 -16.44 -5.58
CA GLY A 12 -33.83 -15.41 -6.13
C GLY A 12 -32.53 -15.38 -5.33
N ALA A 13 -31.50 -16.09 -5.82
CA ALA A 13 -30.14 -15.91 -5.35
C ALA A 13 -29.67 -14.51 -5.79
N LEU A 14 -29.67 -13.56 -4.87
CA LEU A 14 -28.97 -12.29 -5.08
C LEU A 14 -27.48 -12.62 -5.21
N PRO A 15 -26.81 -12.29 -6.33
CA PRO A 15 -25.37 -12.36 -6.35
C PRO A 15 -24.86 -11.36 -5.33
N ALA A 16 -24.23 -11.84 -4.26
CA ALA A 16 -23.42 -11.00 -3.40
C ALA A 16 -22.28 -10.48 -4.28
N ILE A 17 -22.42 -9.25 -4.78
CA ILE A 17 -21.34 -8.53 -5.43
C ILE A 17 -20.35 -8.19 -4.31
N GLY A 18 -19.46 -9.14 -4.01
CA GLY A 18 -18.28 -8.85 -3.22
C GLY A 18 -17.43 -7.88 -4.03
N LEU A 19 -17.47 -6.60 -3.69
CA LEU A 19 -16.40 -5.66 -4.03
C LEU A 19 -15.16 -6.19 -3.31
N ALA A 20 -14.42 -7.08 -3.96
CA ALA A 20 -13.07 -7.41 -3.55
C ALA A 20 -12.29 -6.09 -3.65
N GLU A 21 -11.98 -5.48 -2.52
CA GLU A 21 -11.04 -4.36 -2.48
C GLU A 21 -9.79 -4.79 -3.23
N THR A 22 -9.50 -4.14 -4.34
CA THR A 22 -8.32 -4.41 -5.14
C THR A 22 -7.12 -3.89 -4.37
N GLU A 23 -6.51 -4.75 -3.56
CA GLU A 23 -5.25 -4.48 -2.88
C GLU A 23 -4.12 -4.48 -3.92
N GLN A 24 -3.40 -3.36 -4.02
CA GLN A 24 -2.30 -3.18 -4.97
C GLN A 24 -0.99 -2.96 -4.20
N HIS A 25 0.06 -3.66 -4.62
CA HIS A 25 1.37 -3.60 -3.98
C HIS A 25 2.34 -2.70 -4.76
N PHE A 26 3.01 -1.79 -4.04
CA PHE A 26 4.12 -1.01 -4.56
C PHE A 26 5.39 -1.32 -3.77
N TYR A 27 6.39 -1.88 -4.44
CA TYR A 27 7.65 -2.31 -3.84
C TYR A 27 8.70 -1.19 -3.86
N LEU A 28 9.20 -0.85 -2.68
CA LEU A 28 10.40 -0.04 -2.51
C LEU A 28 11.65 -0.89 -2.71
N CYS A 29 12.57 -0.35 -3.49
CA CYS A 29 13.86 -0.94 -3.78
C CYS A 29 14.95 0.13 -3.69
N SER A 30 16.22 -0.31 -3.72
CA SER A 30 17.36 0.58 -3.52
C SER A 30 17.47 1.71 -4.56
N SER A 31 17.00 1.52 -5.80
CA SER A 31 17.01 2.58 -6.82
C SER A 31 15.92 3.63 -6.65
N TYR A 32 14.89 3.36 -5.85
CA TYR A 32 13.75 4.27 -5.65
C TYR A 32 13.89 5.16 -4.43
N VAL A 33 14.71 4.77 -3.46
CA VAL A 33 14.92 5.52 -2.22
C VAL A 33 16.24 6.29 -2.30
N GLU A 34 16.16 7.61 -2.14
CA GLU A 34 17.33 8.49 -2.08
C GLU A 34 17.89 8.52 -0.65
N THR A 35 17.05 8.84 0.32
CA THR A 35 17.40 8.89 1.75
C THR A 35 16.22 8.52 2.63
N SER A 36 16.49 8.18 3.88
CA SER A 36 15.45 7.99 4.91
C SER A 36 15.91 8.51 6.27
N ALA A 37 14.97 9.01 7.06
CA ALA A 37 15.25 9.59 8.38
C ALA A 37 14.09 9.35 9.35
N VAL A 38 14.42 9.16 10.63
CA VAL A 38 13.44 9.27 11.73
C VAL A 38 13.37 10.73 12.15
N GLY A 39 12.17 11.29 12.25
CA GLY A 39 11.95 12.62 12.78
C GLY A 39 11.71 12.65 14.29
N GLU A 40 11.43 13.84 14.81
CA GLU A 40 11.04 14.01 16.20
C GLU A 40 9.66 13.40 16.49
N GLN A 41 9.42 13.02 17.74
CA GLN A 41 8.12 12.50 18.15
C GLN A 41 7.01 13.54 17.92
N THR A 42 5.93 13.10 17.29
CA THR A 42 4.72 13.88 17.04
C THR A 42 3.54 13.31 17.84
N ALA A 43 2.39 13.98 17.80
CA ALA A 43 1.14 13.44 18.34
C ALA A 43 0.72 12.11 17.69
N LEU A 44 1.24 11.80 16.49
CA LEU A 44 0.97 10.56 15.77
C LEU A 44 2.04 9.48 16.02
N GLY A 45 3.05 9.76 16.85
CA GLY A 45 4.19 8.89 17.10
C GLY A 45 5.47 9.37 16.41
N TRP A 46 6.38 8.44 16.16
CA TRP A 46 7.72 8.65 15.61
C TRP A 46 7.69 8.52 14.09
N PRO A 47 7.78 9.63 13.33
CA PRO A 47 7.70 9.61 11.89
C PRO A 47 8.98 9.07 11.25
N VAL A 48 8.83 8.20 10.26
CA VAL A 48 9.88 7.80 9.33
C VAL A 48 9.57 8.42 7.98
N TYR A 49 10.50 9.24 7.49
CA TYR A 49 10.43 9.89 6.20
C TYR A 49 11.30 9.13 5.19
N ILE A 50 10.77 8.95 3.99
CA ILE A 50 11.46 8.38 2.84
C ILE A 50 11.46 9.43 1.76
N LYS A 51 12.65 9.87 1.34
CA LYS A 51 12.82 10.68 0.14
C LYS A 51 13.03 9.75 -1.04
N LEU A 52 12.21 9.90 -2.08
CA LEU A 52 12.32 9.12 -3.30
C LEU A 52 13.31 9.77 -4.27
N THR A 53 14.01 8.94 -5.05
CA THR A 53 14.79 9.41 -6.21
C THR A 53 13.84 9.96 -7.27
N ALA A 54 14.36 10.71 -8.24
CA ALA A 54 13.53 11.20 -9.36
C ALA A 54 12.82 10.07 -10.12
N VAL A 55 13.45 8.89 -10.24
CA VAL A 55 12.84 7.70 -10.85
C VAL A 55 11.76 7.13 -9.95
N GLY A 56 12.03 6.98 -8.65
CA GLY A 56 11.07 6.49 -7.67
C GLY A 56 9.82 7.40 -7.58
N SER A 57 10.01 8.71 -7.54
CA SER A 57 8.92 9.69 -7.48
C SER A 57 7.99 9.59 -8.69
N ARG A 58 8.54 9.58 -9.91
CA ARG A 58 7.72 9.44 -11.14
C ARG A 58 6.98 8.10 -11.18
N SER A 59 7.65 7.02 -10.78
CA SER A 59 7.03 5.70 -10.74
C SER A 59 5.91 5.63 -9.72
N PHE A 60 6.07 6.25 -8.55
CA PHE A 60 5.07 6.26 -7.49
C PHE A 60 3.88 7.17 -7.83
N GLU A 61 4.15 8.34 -8.42
CA GLU A 61 3.12 9.24 -8.91
C GLU A 61 2.25 8.56 -9.98
N ALA A 62 2.86 8.01 -11.04
CA ALA A 62 2.14 7.30 -12.10
C ALA A 62 1.34 6.11 -11.55
N TYR A 63 1.89 5.39 -10.58
CA TYR A 63 1.18 4.29 -9.92
C TYR A 63 -0.06 4.78 -9.15
N THR A 64 0.10 5.81 -8.32
CA THR A 64 -1.01 6.34 -7.52
C THR A 64 -2.07 6.99 -8.41
N GLU A 65 -1.68 7.63 -9.51
CA GLU A 65 -2.59 8.16 -10.52
C GLU A 65 -3.46 7.07 -11.15
N ALA A 66 -2.85 5.95 -11.55
CA ALA A 66 -3.57 4.83 -12.18
C ALA A 66 -4.49 4.05 -11.21
N ASN A 67 -4.32 4.21 -9.90
CA ASN A 67 -4.94 3.36 -8.88
C ASN A 67 -5.74 4.16 -7.83
N VAL A 68 -6.19 5.38 -8.16
CA VAL A 68 -7.08 6.17 -7.29
C VAL A 68 -8.32 5.36 -6.91
N GLY A 69 -8.67 5.39 -5.63
CA GLY A 69 -9.79 4.65 -5.06
C GLY A 69 -9.45 3.24 -4.58
N THR A 70 -8.24 2.74 -4.83
CA THR A 70 -7.77 1.42 -4.36
C THR A 70 -6.92 1.49 -3.09
N ILE A 71 -6.66 0.34 -2.46
CA ILE A 71 -5.75 0.23 -1.32
C ILE A 71 -4.33 0.05 -1.84
N LEU A 72 -3.46 1.00 -1.51
CA LEU A 72 -2.02 0.92 -1.68
C LEU A 72 -1.40 0.21 -0.47
N ARG A 73 -0.55 -0.79 -0.74
CA ARG A 73 0.37 -1.38 0.24
C ARG A 73 1.79 -1.12 -0.23
N ILE A 74 2.54 -0.35 0.54
CA ILE A 74 3.96 -0.08 0.27
C ILE A 74 4.77 -1.19 0.91
N MET A 75 5.51 -1.93 0.08
CA MET A 75 6.25 -3.11 0.49
C MET A 75 7.75 -2.84 0.50
N VAL A 76 8.45 -3.29 1.54
CA VAL A 76 9.91 -3.33 1.62
C VAL A 76 10.32 -4.79 1.74
N GLY A 77 10.76 -5.37 0.61
CA GLY A 77 10.90 -6.82 0.50
C GLY A 77 9.56 -7.53 0.76
N SER A 78 9.48 -8.35 1.80
CA SER A 78 8.25 -9.04 2.22
C SER A 78 7.47 -8.33 3.33
N ARG A 79 7.94 -7.19 3.83
CA ARG A 79 7.34 -6.47 4.95
C ARG A 79 6.51 -5.29 4.45
N GLU A 80 5.30 -5.13 4.99
CA GLU A 80 4.45 -3.97 4.72
C GLU A 80 4.96 -2.76 5.51
N PHE A 81 5.36 -1.71 4.78
CA PHE A 81 5.76 -0.43 5.36
C PHE A 81 4.56 0.49 5.59
N GLU A 82 3.57 0.52 4.69
CA GLU A 82 2.40 1.39 4.81
C GLU A 82 1.20 0.75 4.10
N ARG A 83 -0.01 0.99 4.62
CA ARG A 83 -1.28 0.62 3.98
C ARG A 83 -2.24 1.80 4.04
N ALA A 84 -2.62 2.32 2.87
CA ALA A 84 -3.52 3.46 2.78
C ALA A 84 -4.38 3.42 1.52
N THR A 85 -5.58 4.00 1.56
CA THR A 85 -6.38 4.23 0.35
C THR A 85 -5.78 5.38 -0.46
N ILE A 86 -5.57 5.17 -1.76
CA ILE A 86 -5.13 6.24 -2.66
C ILE A 86 -6.31 7.18 -2.91
N ARG A 87 -6.28 8.36 -2.28
CA ARG A 87 -7.33 9.38 -2.44
C ARG A 87 -7.10 10.33 -3.61
N ALA A 88 -5.84 10.49 -4.00
CA ALA A 88 -5.39 11.34 -5.10
C ALA A 88 -3.99 10.88 -5.54
N PRO A 89 -3.53 11.26 -6.74
CA PRO A 89 -2.13 11.08 -7.14
C PRO A 89 -1.17 11.71 -6.13
N ILE A 90 -0.07 11.01 -5.81
CA ILE A 90 0.93 11.48 -4.85
C ILE A 90 2.22 11.85 -5.60
N SER A 91 2.48 13.16 -5.71
CA SER A 91 3.61 13.74 -6.44
C SER A 91 4.65 14.44 -5.56
N THR A 92 4.59 14.24 -4.24
CA THR A 92 5.46 14.90 -3.25
C THR A 92 6.93 14.47 -3.35
N GLY A 93 7.21 13.35 -4.01
CA GLY A 93 8.53 12.71 -4.01
C GLY A 93 8.95 12.19 -2.62
N SER A 94 8.01 12.06 -1.70
CA SER A 94 8.25 11.58 -0.34
C SER A 94 7.13 10.70 0.16
N ILE A 95 7.49 9.71 0.98
CA ILE A 95 6.57 8.84 1.69
C ILE A 95 6.86 9.02 3.19
N GLN A 96 5.83 8.99 4.02
CA GLN A 96 6.00 9.04 5.47
C GLN A 96 5.02 8.10 6.16
N ARG A 97 5.46 7.54 7.29
CA ARG A 97 4.61 6.82 8.24
C ARG A 97 5.05 7.12 9.65
N ALA A 98 4.12 7.28 10.58
CA ALA A 98 4.41 7.37 12.01
C ALA A 98 4.27 6.01 12.69
N PHE A 99 5.20 5.71 13.61
CA PHE A 99 5.23 4.50 14.42
C PHE A 99 5.02 4.82 15.90
N GLU A 100 4.44 3.88 16.65
CA GLU A 100 4.13 4.10 18.06
C GLU A 100 5.38 4.24 18.93
N SER A 101 6.48 3.59 18.54
CA SER A 101 7.75 3.58 19.27
C SER A 101 8.93 4.07 18.43
N GLN A 102 9.91 4.67 19.12
CA GLN A 102 11.15 5.11 18.50
C GLN A 102 11.98 3.94 17.97
N ASP A 103 12.02 2.83 18.73
CA ASP A 103 12.76 1.63 18.35
C ASP A 103 12.25 1.03 17.04
N GLU A 104 10.93 1.00 16.85
CA GLU A 104 10.32 0.55 15.59
C GLU A 104 10.66 1.50 14.44
N ALA A 105 10.57 2.82 14.66
CA ALA A 105 10.94 3.81 13.65
C ALA A 105 12.41 3.70 13.24
N LEU A 106 13.32 3.52 14.21
CA LEU A 106 14.75 3.30 13.97
C LEU A 106 15.03 1.98 13.24
N ALA A 107 14.33 0.91 13.59
CA ALA A 107 14.45 -0.38 12.90
C ALA A 107 14.02 -0.28 11.43
N TRP A 108 12.95 0.46 11.14
CA TRP A 108 12.52 0.75 9.78
C TRP A 108 13.52 1.63 9.04
N GLN A 109 13.99 2.72 9.65
CA GLN A 109 14.99 3.59 9.04
C GLN A 109 16.28 2.83 8.71
N GLY A 110 16.77 1.97 9.61
CA GLY A 110 17.94 1.14 9.34
C GLY A 110 17.74 0.14 8.21
N THR A 111 16.51 -0.33 8.00
CA THR A 111 16.16 -1.17 6.84
C THR A 111 16.16 -0.36 5.55
N LEU A 112 15.56 0.83 5.57
CA LEU A 112 15.44 1.73 4.42
C LEU A 112 16.78 2.32 3.98
N ALA A 113 17.71 2.56 4.90
CA ALA A 113 19.01 3.16 4.61
C ALA A 113 20.05 2.20 4.03
N GLY A 114 19.94 0.88 4.30
CA GLY A 114 21.03 -0.05 3.94
C GLY A 114 20.63 -1.48 3.63
N LYS A 115 19.35 -1.83 3.67
CA LYS A 115 18.87 -3.21 3.47
C LYS A 115 17.76 -3.32 2.44
N LEU A 116 17.58 -2.30 1.61
CA LEU A 116 16.63 -2.35 0.51
C LEU A 116 17.08 -3.36 -0.55
N PRO A 117 16.17 -4.22 -1.05
CA PRO A 117 16.49 -5.10 -2.15
C PRO A 117 16.70 -4.28 -3.43
N ALA A 118 17.48 -4.82 -4.38
CA ALA A 118 17.64 -4.21 -5.70
C ALA A 118 16.38 -4.32 -6.58
N ALA A 119 15.54 -5.34 -6.32
CA ALA A 119 14.30 -5.63 -7.05
C ALA A 119 13.37 -6.52 -6.18
N PRO A 120 12.06 -6.57 -6.46
CA PRO A 120 11.33 -5.77 -7.45
C PRO A 120 11.21 -4.29 -7.06
N CYS A 121 11.05 -3.42 -8.06
CA CYS A 121 10.81 -1.99 -7.89
C CYS A 121 9.44 -1.64 -8.46
N GLY A 122 8.63 -0.88 -7.73
CA GLY A 122 7.30 -0.48 -8.17
C GLY A 122 6.34 -1.66 -8.19
N ILE A 123 5.74 -1.96 -9.33
CA ILE A 123 4.76 -3.05 -9.45
C ILE A 123 5.48 -4.35 -9.77
N ARG A 124 5.10 -5.43 -9.09
CA ARG A 124 5.50 -6.78 -9.50
C ARG A 124 4.52 -7.24 -10.59
N ASN A 125 4.98 -7.29 -11.84
CA ASN A 125 4.27 -7.99 -12.91
C ASN A 125 4.15 -9.49 -12.60
#